data_AF-A0A0L0FL44-F1
#
_entry.id   AF-A0A0L0FL44-F1
#
_cell.length_a   1.000
_cell.length_b   1.000
_cell.length_c   1.000
_cell.angle_alpha   90.00
_cell.angle_beta   90.00
_cell.angle_gamma   90.00
#
_symmetry.space_group_name_H-M   'P 1'
#
loop_
_entity.id
_entity.type
_entity.pdbx_description
1 polymer ?
#
loop_
_entity_poly.entity_id
_entity_poly.type
_entity_poly.pdbx_seq_one_letter_code
_entity_poly.pdbx_strand_id
1 'polypeptide(L)'
;MNMQPTPFPLPFGHHGNHYVSLLTTSKQDLSPPEFLNKKVFAEKIANETNYETYYSGWFGNVPYSQICRDNIVDLVGGNFYHKPRGQLDATERQEIEDMLDAAEMKGEFKFKPGYNPNIEPLVPALDPLIVWHQPFFVFLCALGLHKLASFLMQQRGFTLKHVSVNTHALQYWHLPASTATNHTRTRSQPPIVFCHGIGVGLLPYLGLLRDLAANHSASRDIVVIRMPHVALAAVETVVSMDEKTGTFLQHQYVNMGFVPYGKT
;
A
#
# COMPACT_ATOMS: atom_id res chain seq x y z
N MET A 1 -30.39 -2.93 -43.48
CA MET A 1 -30.79 -3.24 -42.09
C MET A 1 -29.66 -2.79 -41.19
N ASN A 2 -29.85 -1.64 -40.54
CA ASN A 2 -28.84 -0.99 -39.70
C ASN A 2 -29.61 -0.50 -38.47
N MET A 3 -29.54 -1.22 -37.35
CA MET A 3 -30.22 -0.84 -36.11
C MET A 3 -29.23 -0.11 -35.21
N GLN A 4 -29.38 1.20 -35.09
CA GLN A 4 -28.80 1.95 -33.97
C GLN A 4 -29.65 1.71 -32.72
N PRO A 5 -29.04 1.53 -31.53
CA PRO A 5 -29.78 1.43 -30.30
C PRO A 5 -30.30 2.81 -29.87
N THR A 6 -31.62 2.92 -29.71
CA THR A 6 -32.30 4.06 -29.10
C THR A 6 -32.06 4.08 -27.58
N PRO A 7 -31.79 5.24 -26.96
CA PRO A 7 -31.62 5.34 -25.51
C PRO A 7 -32.97 5.20 -24.78
N PHE A 8 -32.96 4.40 -23.71
CA PHE A 8 -34.07 4.23 -22.77
C PHE A 8 -34.26 5.51 -21.94
N PRO A 9 -35.49 6.06 -21.81
CA PRO A 9 -35.74 7.18 -20.92
C PRO A 9 -35.84 6.70 -19.47
N LEU A 10 -34.96 7.20 -18.59
CA LEU A 10 -35.07 7.02 -17.14
C LEU A 10 -36.08 8.03 -16.58
N PRO A 11 -37.08 7.61 -15.76
CA PRO A 11 -38.08 8.50 -15.22
C PRO A 11 -37.67 8.97 -13.82
N PHE A 12 -36.68 9.85 -13.69
CA PHE A 12 -36.46 10.58 -12.43
C PHE A 12 -35.99 12.01 -12.70
N GLY A 13 -36.83 12.94 -12.24
CA GLY A 13 -36.70 14.38 -12.46
C GLY A 13 -35.52 15.02 -11.74
N HIS A 14 -35.26 16.26 -12.16
CA HIS A 14 -34.29 17.18 -11.61
C HIS A 14 -34.30 17.25 -10.07
N HIS A 15 -33.27 16.67 -9.45
CA HIS A 15 -32.71 17.18 -8.21
C HIS A 15 -31.20 17.34 -8.37
N GLY A 16 -30.74 18.55 -8.07
CA GLY A 16 -29.42 19.04 -8.41
C GLY A 16 -28.26 18.37 -7.67
N ASN A 17 -27.09 18.51 -8.31
CA ASN A 17 -25.75 18.60 -7.74
C ASN A 17 -25.62 18.37 -6.23
N HIS A 18 -25.43 17.13 -5.79
CA HIS A 18 -24.91 16.84 -4.44
C HIS A 18 -23.87 15.72 -4.35
N TYR A 19 -23.40 15.14 -5.47
CA TYR A 19 -22.41 14.04 -5.43
C TYR A 19 -20.94 14.45 -5.66
N VAL A 20 -20.61 15.75 -5.65
CA VAL A 20 -19.23 16.24 -5.89
C VAL A 20 -18.46 16.58 -4.59
N SER A 21 -19.04 16.34 -3.40
CA SER A 21 -18.53 16.93 -2.14
C SER A 21 -17.98 15.96 -1.09
N LEU A 22 -17.76 14.68 -1.38
CA LEU A 22 -17.26 13.72 -0.37
C LEU A 22 -15.79 13.31 -0.52
N LEU A 23 -15.05 13.90 -1.47
CA LEU A 23 -13.59 13.77 -1.58
C LEU A 23 -12.83 15.01 -1.10
N THR A 24 -13.51 16.00 -0.54
CA THR A 24 -12.87 17.14 0.14
C THR A 24 -12.54 16.78 1.59
N THR A 25 -11.80 15.69 1.80
CA THR A 25 -10.94 15.62 2.98
C THR A 25 -9.76 16.52 2.66
N SER A 26 -9.62 17.60 3.44
CA SER A 26 -8.47 18.51 3.54
C SER A 26 -7.28 18.10 2.68
N LYS A 27 -6.86 18.97 1.75
CA LYS A 27 -5.50 19.03 1.23
C LYS A 27 -4.54 19.24 2.40
N GLN A 28 -4.33 18.18 3.17
CA GLN A 28 -3.25 18.09 4.12
C GLN A 28 -2.00 18.14 3.26
N ASP A 29 -1.05 18.97 3.69
CA ASP A 29 0.23 19.17 3.05
C ASP A 29 0.98 17.83 3.02
N LEU A 30 0.71 17.02 2.00
CA LEU A 30 1.35 15.74 1.74
C LEU A 30 2.72 16.03 1.12
N SER A 31 3.55 16.75 1.88
CA SER A 31 4.98 16.56 1.73
C SER A 31 5.24 15.04 1.79
N PRO A 32 6.00 14.47 0.84
CA PRO A 32 6.28 13.04 0.86
C PRO A 32 6.79 12.68 2.27
N PRO A 33 6.18 11.70 2.95
CA PRO A 33 6.61 11.37 4.31
C PRO A 33 8.11 11.06 4.28
N GLU A 34 8.87 11.45 5.31
CA GLU A 34 10.34 11.23 5.38
C GLU A 34 10.77 9.79 5.03
N PHE A 35 9.87 8.80 5.19
CA PHE A 35 10.09 7.41 4.82
C PHE A 35 10.22 7.18 3.31
N LEU A 36 9.58 8.00 2.47
CA LEU A 36 9.80 8.08 1.04
C LEU A 36 11.08 8.88 0.78
N ASN A 37 12.16 8.46 1.42
CA ASN A 37 13.45 9.12 1.31
C ASN A 37 13.83 9.11 -0.17
N LYS A 38 13.78 10.30 -0.80
CA LYS A 38 14.13 10.52 -2.22
C LYS A 38 15.48 9.88 -2.57
N LYS A 39 16.39 9.79 -1.59
CA LYS A 39 17.67 9.07 -1.71
C LYS A 39 17.53 7.56 -1.88
N VAL A 40 16.63 6.91 -1.15
CA VAL A 40 16.38 5.45 -1.26
C VAL A 40 15.79 5.10 -2.62
N PHE A 41 14.90 5.94 -3.16
CA PHE A 41 14.39 5.75 -4.52
C PHE A 41 15.46 6.00 -5.58
N ALA A 42 16.24 7.08 -5.45
CA ALA A 42 17.38 7.35 -6.33
C ALA A 42 18.42 6.21 -6.29
N GLU A 43 18.68 5.62 -5.12
CA GLU A 43 19.51 4.42 -4.97
C GLU A 43 18.90 3.19 -5.63
N LYS A 44 17.59 3.00 -5.52
CA LYS A 44 16.91 1.86 -6.13
C LYS A 44 16.90 1.95 -7.66
N ILE A 45 16.60 3.14 -8.20
CA ILE A 45 16.70 3.41 -9.64
C ILE A 45 18.14 3.18 -10.13
N ALA A 46 19.12 3.70 -9.40
CA ALA A 46 20.52 3.61 -9.76
C ALA A 46 21.08 2.17 -9.79
N ASN A 47 20.54 1.29 -8.96
CA ASN A 47 21.00 -0.11 -8.86
C ASN A 47 20.25 -1.05 -9.83
N GLU A 48 19.37 -0.52 -10.68
CA GLU A 48 18.61 -1.33 -11.63
C GLU A 48 19.50 -1.73 -12.82
N THR A 49 19.94 -2.99 -12.82
CA THR A 49 20.86 -3.54 -13.84
C THR A 49 20.31 -3.56 -15.27
N ASN A 50 19.01 -3.34 -15.46
CA ASN A 50 18.38 -3.22 -16.78
C ASN A 50 17.43 -2.02 -16.82
N TYR A 51 18.03 -0.83 -16.79
CA TYR A 51 17.30 0.44 -16.80
C TYR A 51 16.36 0.57 -18.03
N GLU A 52 16.77 0.08 -19.20
CA GLU A 52 15.93 0.14 -20.41
C GLU A 52 14.60 -0.60 -20.22
N THR A 53 14.65 -1.82 -19.69
CA THR A 53 13.45 -2.62 -19.43
C THR A 53 12.62 -2.01 -18.30
N TYR A 54 13.29 -1.53 -17.25
CA TYR A 54 12.63 -0.87 -16.13
C TYR A 54 11.82 0.35 -16.59
N TYR A 55 12.45 1.29 -17.30
CA TYR A 55 11.75 2.47 -17.79
C TYR A 55 10.70 2.10 -18.83
N SER A 56 11.00 1.22 -19.79
CA SER A 56 10.01 0.78 -20.79
C SER A 56 8.73 0.24 -20.14
N GLY A 57 8.84 -0.51 -19.04
CA GLY A 57 7.68 -1.01 -18.29
C GLY A 57 6.75 0.10 -17.78
N TRP A 58 7.31 1.22 -17.34
CA TRP A 58 6.53 2.39 -16.88
C TRP A 58 5.87 3.18 -18.01
N PHE A 59 6.16 2.89 -19.28
CA PHE A 59 5.54 3.51 -20.44
C PHE A 59 4.80 2.47 -21.30
N GLY A 60 4.24 1.43 -20.68
CA GLY A 60 3.46 0.42 -21.40
C GLY A 60 4.29 -0.46 -22.34
N ASN A 61 5.57 -0.68 -22.02
CA ASN A 61 6.53 -1.48 -22.79
C ASN A 61 6.91 -0.88 -24.16
N VAL A 62 6.83 0.44 -24.33
CA VAL A 62 7.41 1.11 -25.51
C VAL A 62 8.94 0.98 -25.50
N PRO A 63 9.61 0.93 -26.67
CA PRO A 63 11.08 0.88 -26.72
C PRO A 63 11.73 2.08 -26.01
N TYR A 64 12.75 1.81 -25.18
CA TYR A 64 13.48 2.83 -24.42
C TYR A 64 13.99 4.01 -25.28
N SER A 65 14.37 3.75 -26.53
CA SER A 65 14.84 4.77 -27.48
C SER A 65 13.82 5.88 -27.80
N GLN A 66 12.53 5.64 -27.51
CA GLN A 66 11.44 6.60 -27.68
C GLN A 66 11.17 7.43 -26.43
N ILE A 67 11.72 7.04 -25.28
CA ILE A 67 11.51 7.69 -23.98
C ILE A 67 12.52 8.82 -23.84
N CYS A 68 12.03 10.04 -23.69
CA CYS A 68 12.86 11.21 -23.47
C CYS A 68 12.83 11.65 -22.00
N ARG A 69 13.81 12.48 -21.61
CA ARG A 69 13.98 12.94 -20.23
C ARG A 69 12.74 13.62 -19.67
N ASP A 70 12.07 14.48 -20.44
CA ASP A 70 10.86 15.15 -19.96
C ASP A 70 9.68 14.17 -19.73
N ASN A 71 9.64 13.05 -20.47
CA ASN A 71 8.66 12.00 -20.19
C ASN A 71 8.92 11.32 -18.82
N ILE A 72 10.20 11.18 -18.43
CA ILE A 72 10.57 10.70 -17.09
C ILE A 72 10.21 11.73 -16.01
N VAL A 73 10.33 13.04 -16.31
CA VAL A 73 9.87 14.09 -15.38
C VAL A 73 8.38 13.98 -15.13
N ASP A 74 7.55 13.70 -16.15
CA ASP A 74 6.12 13.41 -15.96
C ASP A 74 5.88 12.17 -15.07
N LEU A 75 6.65 11.09 -15.28
CA LEU A 75 6.57 9.88 -14.46
C LEU A 75 6.92 10.14 -12.98
N VAL A 76 8.02 10.85 -12.72
CA VAL A 76 8.50 11.13 -11.35
C VAL A 76 7.60 12.18 -10.69
N GLY A 77 7.23 13.25 -11.40
CA GLY A 77 6.31 14.29 -10.91
C GLY A 77 4.96 13.70 -10.50
N GLY A 78 4.42 12.81 -11.34
CA GLY A 78 3.16 12.13 -11.07
C GLY A 78 3.22 11.19 -9.86
N ASN A 79 4.31 10.44 -9.69
CA ASN A 79 4.46 9.49 -8.59
C ASN A 79 4.79 10.15 -7.24
N PHE A 80 5.57 11.24 -7.22
CA PHE A 80 6.02 11.87 -5.98
C PHE A 80 5.16 13.06 -5.54
N TYR A 81 4.66 13.83 -6.49
CA TYR A 81 3.94 15.08 -6.21
C TYR A 81 2.48 15.03 -6.64
N HIS A 82 2.04 13.93 -7.27
CA HIS A 82 0.69 13.78 -7.82
C HIS A 82 0.33 14.95 -8.76
N LYS A 83 1.32 15.40 -9.55
CA LYS A 83 1.21 16.55 -10.45
C LYS A 83 1.74 16.20 -11.84
N PRO A 84 1.09 16.62 -12.93
CA PRO A 84 1.70 16.62 -14.25
C PRO A 84 2.84 17.65 -14.29
N ARG A 85 3.82 17.48 -15.19
CA ARG A 85 5.01 18.35 -15.27
C ARG A 85 4.68 19.85 -15.37
N GLY A 86 3.58 20.20 -16.04
CA GLY A 86 3.13 21.59 -16.19
C GLY A 86 2.61 22.25 -14.91
N GLN A 87 2.43 21.50 -13.82
CA GLN A 87 1.93 21.99 -12.53
C GLN A 87 2.98 21.91 -11.41
N LEU A 88 4.20 21.47 -11.73
CA LEU A 88 5.31 21.45 -10.78
C LEU A 88 5.81 22.87 -10.54
N ASP A 89 6.06 23.22 -9.28
CA ASP A 89 6.77 24.46 -8.97
C ASP A 89 8.28 24.34 -9.24
N ALA A 90 9.01 25.45 -9.12
CA ALA A 90 10.44 25.49 -9.43
C ALA A 90 11.28 24.60 -8.49
N THR A 91 10.88 24.47 -7.22
CA THR A 91 11.58 23.65 -6.24
C THR A 91 11.33 22.18 -6.52
N GLU A 92 10.08 21.78 -6.71
CA GLU A 92 9.69 20.41 -7.07
C GLU A 92 10.37 19.96 -8.36
N ARG A 93 10.42 20.84 -9.37
CA ARG A 93 11.10 20.55 -10.63
C ARG A 93 12.60 20.36 -10.43
N GLN A 94 13.26 21.25 -9.68
CA GLN A 94 14.69 21.11 -9.42
C GLN A 94 15.02 19.82 -8.68
N GLU A 95 14.23 19.45 -7.67
CA GLU A 95 14.43 18.20 -6.94
C GLU A 95 14.30 16.95 -7.83
N ILE A 96 13.37 16.96 -8.79
CA ILE A 96 13.23 15.88 -9.77
C ILE A 96 14.46 15.82 -10.67
N GLU A 97 14.93 16.95 -11.19
CA GLU A 97 16.12 16.99 -12.04
C GLU A 97 17.36 16.47 -11.28
N ASP A 98 17.53 16.84 -10.01
CA ASP A 98 18.62 16.35 -9.15
C ASP A 98 18.54 14.81 -8.98
N MET A 99 17.31 14.26 -8.85
CA MET A 99 17.10 12.81 -8.78
C MET A 99 17.45 12.11 -10.11
N LEU A 100 17.10 12.70 -11.25
CA LEU A 100 17.43 12.16 -12.56
C LEU A 100 18.93 12.22 -12.85
N ASP A 101 19.61 13.30 -12.43
CA ASP A 101 21.06 13.43 -12.56
C ASP A 101 21.79 12.41 -11.70
N ALA A 102 21.32 12.17 -10.47
CA ALA A 102 21.84 11.12 -9.61
C ALA A 102 21.65 9.72 -10.21
N ALA A 103 20.51 9.47 -10.86
CA ALA A 103 20.22 8.21 -11.55
C ALA A 103 21.13 8.01 -12.76
N GLU A 104 21.29 9.01 -13.62
CA GLU A 104 22.19 8.97 -14.79
C GLU A 104 23.65 8.75 -14.37
N MET A 105 24.10 9.45 -13.32
CA MET A 105 25.47 9.34 -12.83
C MET A 105 25.76 7.94 -12.27
N LYS A 106 24.84 7.37 -11.48
CA LYS A 106 25.06 6.05 -10.88
C LYS A 106 24.82 4.89 -11.83
N GLY A 107 23.84 5.03 -12.73
CA GLY A 107 23.51 4.00 -13.73
C GLY A 107 24.41 4.03 -14.97
N GLU A 108 25.35 4.97 -15.05
CA GLU A 108 26.26 5.17 -16.19
C GLU A 108 25.53 5.29 -17.55
N PHE A 109 24.33 5.89 -17.55
CA PHE A 109 23.52 6.12 -18.74
C PHE A 109 23.04 7.57 -18.81
N LYS A 110 22.51 7.98 -19.98
CA LYS A 110 21.91 9.29 -20.19
C LYS A 110 20.53 9.17 -20.81
N PHE A 111 19.57 9.93 -20.28
CA PHE A 111 18.27 10.05 -20.92
C PHE A 111 18.38 10.87 -22.19
N LYS A 112 17.63 10.47 -23.22
CA LYS A 112 17.52 11.25 -24.45
C LYS A 112 16.89 12.61 -24.15
N PRO A 113 17.48 13.74 -24.56
CA PRO A 113 16.90 15.06 -24.30
C PRO A 113 15.59 15.26 -25.07
N GLY A 114 14.69 16.06 -24.51
CA GLY A 114 13.42 16.47 -25.10
C GLY A 114 12.20 15.73 -24.53
N TYR A 115 11.12 15.76 -25.30
CA TYR A 115 9.81 15.22 -24.95
C TYR A 115 9.21 14.50 -26.16
N ASN A 116 8.67 13.29 -25.95
CA ASN A 116 7.90 12.59 -26.96
C ASN A 116 6.41 12.69 -26.64
N PRO A 117 5.60 13.40 -27.44
CA PRO A 117 4.18 13.61 -27.18
C PRO A 117 3.29 12.39 -27.50
N ASN A 118 3.84 11.35 -28.13
CA ASN A 118 3.08 10.15 -28.51
C ASN A 118 3.08 9.08 -27.42
N ILE A 119 3.76 9.32 -26.30
CA ILE A 119 3.87 8.38 -25.18
C ILE A 119 3.54 9.09 -23.89
N GLU A 120 2.85 8.39 -23.00
CA GLU A 120 2.51 8.86 -21.66
C GLU A 120 2.99 7.83 -20.64
N PRO A 121 3.52 8.27 -19.48
CA PRO A 121 3.87 7.36 -18.41
C PRO A 121 2.62 6.78 -17.75
N LEU A 122 2.73 5.53 -17.29
CA LEU A 122 1.77 4.93 -16.37
C LEU A 122 1.98 5.55 -15.00
N VAL A 123 1.06 6.42 -14.58
CA VAL A 123 1.09 7.11 -13.30
C VAL A 123 -0.21 6.78 -12.57
N PRO A 124 -0.25 5.71 -11.76
CA PRO A 124 -1.50 5.26 -11.12
C PRO A 124 -2.22 6.31 -10.29
N ALA A 125 -1.51 7.34 -9.81
CA ALA A 125 -2.09 8.45 -9.06
C ALA A 125 -2.83 9.49 -9.93
N LEU A 126 -2.49 9.59 -11.21
CA LEU A 126 -3.07 10.55 -12.16
C LEU A 126 -3.95 9.87 -13.21
N ASP A 127 -3.67 8.60 -13.50
CA ASP A 127 -4.39 7.83 -14.51
C ASP A 127 -5.87 7.72 -14.15
N PRO A 128 -6.79 7.86 -15.13
CA PRO A 128 -8.21 7.76 -14.88
C PRO A 128 -8.55 6.36 -14.33
N LEU A 129 -9.11 6.33 -13.13
CA LEU A 129 -9.59 5.08 -12.52
C LEU A 129 -10.87 4.63 -13.23
N ILE A 130 -10.76 3.61 -14.07
CA ILE A 130 -11.93 2.92 -14.62
C ILE A 130 -12.52 2.05 -13.51
N VAL A 131 -13.53 2.58 -12.82
CA VAL A 131 -14.20 1.87 -11.73
C VAL A 131 -15.32 0.99 -12.32
N TRP A 132 -15.12 -0.31 -12.28
CA TRP A 132 -16.19 -1.28 -12.50
C TRP A 132 -16.87 -1.62 -11.18
N HIS A 133 -18.19 -1.75 -11.20
CA HIS A 133 -18.90 -2.26 -10.03
C HIS A 133 -18.45 -3.70 -9.77
N GLN A 134 -17.95 -3.97 -8.57
CA GLN A 134 -17.66 -5.33 -8.15
C GLN A 134 -19.00 -6.03 -7.85
N PRO A 135 -19.34 -7.15 -8.51
CA PRO A 135 -20.57 -7.86 -8.23
C PRO A 135 -20.66 -8.25 -6.76
N PHE A 136 -21.85 -8.14 -6.15
CA PHE A 136 -22.07 -8.44 -4.74
C PHE A 136 -21.54 -9.83 -4.32
N PHE A 137 -21.62 -10.80 -5.22
CA PHE A 137 -21.10 -12.15 -5.02
C PHE A 137 -19.59 -12.19 -4.71
N VAL A 138 -18.78 -11.28 -5.25
CA VAL A 138 -17.33 -11.20 -4.95
C VAL A 138 -17.12 -10.95 -3.46
N PHE A 139 -17.90 -10.05 -2.85
CA PHE A 139 -17.83 -9.77 -1.42
C PHE A 139 -18.31 -10.95 -0.57
N LEU A 140 -19.33 -11.68 -1.02
CA LEU A 140 -19.77 -12.92 -0.35
C LEU A 140 -18.66 -13.99 -0.38
N CYS A 141 -18.00 -14.18 -1.52
CA CYS A 141 -16.86 -15.08 -1.64
C CYS A 141 -15.72 -14.64 -0.72
N ALA A 142 -15.35 -13.35 -0.73
CA ALA A 142 -14.32 -12.81 0.14
C ALA A 142 -14.66 -13.06 1.62
N LEU A 143 -15.90 -12.80 2.04
CA LEU A 143 -16.37 -13.09 3.39
C LEU A 143 -16.18 -14.58 3.76
N GLY A 144 -16.51 -15.49 2.86
CA GLY A 144 -16.28 -16.93 3.03
C GLY A 144 -14.80 -17.26 3.20
N LEU A 145 -13.93 -16.71 2.34
CA LEU A 145 -12.48 -16.91 2.40
C LEU A 145 -11.87 -16.34 3.69
N HIS A 146 -12.34 -15.18 4.17
CA HIS A 146 -11.91 -14.62 5.45
C HIS A 146 -12.30 -15.50 6.63
N LYS A 147 -13.52 -16.04 6.62
CA LYS A 147 -13.99 -16.97 7.66
C LYS A 147 -13.17 -18.25 7.64
N LEU A 148 -12.88 -18.80 6.46
CA LEU A 148 -12.02 -19.96 6.31
C LEU A 148 -10.60 -19.69 6.83
N ALA A 149 -9.97 -18.58 6.44
CA ALA A 149 -8.66 -18.20 6.93
C ALA A 149 -8.66 -18.01 8.47
N SER A 150 -9.70 -17.37 9.02
CA SER A 150 -9.86 -17.18 10.46
C SER A 150 -9.98 -18.52 11.20
N PHE A 151 -10.77 -19.44 10.67
CA PHE A 151 -10.91 -20.79 11.21
C PHE A 151 -9.56 -21.54 11.18
N LEU A 152 -8.85 -21.51 10.05
CA LEU A 152 -7.54 -22.15 9.91
C LEU A 152 -6.44 -21.53 10.81
N MET A 153 -6.56 -20.24 11.13
CA MET A 153 -5.69 -19.58 12.10
C MET A 153 -5.98 -20.07 13.53
N GLN A 154 -7.25 -20.17 13.91
CA GLN A 154 -7.67 -20.70 15.23
C GLN A 154 -7.22 -22.14 15.44
N GLN A 155 -7.37 -23.00 14.42
CA GLN A 155 -6.89 -24.38 14.46
C GLN A 155 -5.36 -24.49 14.68
N ARG A 156 -4.61 -23.41 14.42
CA ARG A 156 -3.15 -23.33 14.65
C ARG A 156 -2.78 -22.59 15.94
N GLY A 157 -3.73 -22.37 16.83
CA GLY A 157 -3.49 -21.75 18.14
C GLY A 157 -3.43 -20.22 18.13
N PHE A 158 -3.69 -19.57 16.98
CA PHE A 158 -3.83 -18.13 16.95
C PHE A 158 -5.16 -17.71 17.57
N THR A 159 -5.10 -16.70 18.43
CA THR A 159 -6.30 -16.11 19.06
C THR A 159 -6.54 -14.71 18.50
N LEU A 160 -7.77 -14.43 18.08
CA LEU A 160 -8.13 -13.09 17.63
C LEU A 160 -8.29 -12.19 18.86
N LYS A 161 -7.54 -11.08 18.88
CA LYS A 161 -7.59 -10.04 19.90
C LYS A 161 -8.21 -8.79 19.32
N HIS A 162 -9.01 -8.13 20.16
CA HIS A 162 -9.61 -6.84 19.89
C HIS A 162 -9.11 -5.87 20.93
N VAL A 163 -8.51 -4.78 20.49
CA VAL A 163 -8.04 -3.71 21.37
C VAL A 163 -8.70 -2.43 20.88
N SER A 164 -9.41 -1.76 21.79
CA SER A 164 -9.85 -0.38 21.55
C SER A 164 -8.90 0.54 22.29
N VAL A 165 -8.18 1.40 21.57
CA VAL A 165 -7.45 2.52 22.18
C VAL A 165 -8.16 3.79 21.72
N ASN A 166 -8.72 4.54 22.67
CA ASN A 166 -9.60 5.68 22.39
C ASN A 166 -10.79 5.28 21.48
N THR A 167 -11.02 6.04 20.41
CA THR A 167 -12.04 5.83 19.36
C THR A 167 -11.68 4.76 18.33
N HIS A 168 -10.49 4.16 18.40
CA HIS A 168 -9.96 3.29 17.35
C HIS A 168 -9.89 1.84 17.81
N ALA A 169 -10.46 0.96 16.99
CA ALA A 169 -10.41 -0.49 17.19
C ALA A 169 -9.29 -1.10 16.33
N LEU A 170 -8.33 -1.73 16.98
CA LEU A 170 -7.31 -2.56 16.36
C LEU A 170 -7.65 -4.04 16.59
N GLN A 171 -7.66 -4.80 15.51
CA GLN A 171 -7.82 -6.26 15.55
C GLN A 171 -6.51 -6.92 15.10
N TYR A 172 -6.07 -7.94 15.82
CA TYR A 172 -4.90 -8.73 15.44
C TYR A 172 -5.03 -10.17 15.91
N TRP A 173 -4.37 -11.09 15.22
CA TRP A 173 -4.18 -12.46 15.69
C TRP A 173 -2.91 -12.55 16.52
N HIS A 174 -2.97 -13.27 17.62
CA HIS A 174 -1.84 -13.49 18.51
C HIS A 174 -1.60 -14.98 18.72
N LEU A 175 -0.39 -15.42 18.43
CA LEU A 175 0.15 -16.70 18.84
C LEU A 175 1.25 -16.42 19.89
N PRO A 176 1.01 -16.74 21.18
CA PRO A 176 2.01 -16.51 22.22
C PRO A 176 3.21 -17.45 22.04
N ALA A 177 4.36 -17.02 22.56
CA ALA A 177 5.52 -17.89 22.66
C ALA A 177 5.17 -19.15 23.48
N SER A 178 5.46 -20.32 22.94
CA SER A 178 5.33 -21.63 23.58
C SER A 178 6.48 -21.80 24.57
N THR A 179 6.48 -21.05 25.67
CA THR A 179 7.41 -21.31 26.77
C THR A 179 7.04 -22.66 27.38
N ALA A 180 7.79 -23.70 27.03
CA ALA A 180 7.76 -24.98 27.71
C ALA A 180 7.84 -24.73 29.23
N THR A 181 6.88 -25.32 29.95
CA THR A 181 6.90 -25.63 31.39
C THR A 181 7.94 -24.89 32.25
N ASN A 182 7.43 -24.08 33.19
CA ASN A 182 8.06 -23.54 34.41
C ASN A 182 8.13 -22.00 34.45
N HIS A 183 7.12 -21.42 35.13
CA HIS A 183 7.10 -20.23 36.00
C HIS A 183 7.92 -18.95 35.76
N THR A 184 8.68 -18.82 34.68
CA THR A 184 9.29 -17.55 34.27
C THR A 184 9.19 -17.44 32.75
N ARG A 185 8.19 -16.69 32.26
CA ARG A 185 8.10 -16.28 30.86
C ARG A 185 9.25 -15.33 30.53
N THR A 186 10.46 -15.85 30.33
CA THR A 186 11.52 -15.07 29.71
C THR A 186 11.27 -15.10 28.21
N ARG A 187 10.57 -14.08 27.73
CA ARG A 187 10.42 -13.80 26.31
C ARG A 187 11.82 -13.56 25.74
N SER A 188 12.43 -14.62 25.20
CA SER A 188 13.85 -14.59 24.83
C SER A 188 14.15 -13.68 23.63
N GLN A 189 13.12 -13.32 22.84
CA GLN A 189 13.27 -12.63 21.56
C GLN A 189 12.09 -11.65 21.28
N PRO A 190 12.33 -10.57 20.50
CA PRO A 190 11.30 -9.62 20.09
C PRO A 190 10.18 -10.29 19.27
N PRO A 191 8.96 -9.72 19.25
CA PRO A 191 7.82 -10.29 18.55
C PRO A 191 8.06 -10.26 17.03
N ILE A 192 7.45 -11.19 16.32
CA ILE A 192 7.24 -11.02 14.88
C ILE A 192 5.89 -10.33 14.69
N VAL A 193 5.90 -9.18 14.03
CA VAL A 193 4.69 -8.47 13.62
C VAL A 193 4.53 -8.63 12.12
N PHE A 194 3.46 -9.29 11.69
CA PHE A 194 3.15 -9.52 10.28
C PHE A 194 1.98 -8.67 9.83
N CYS A 195 2.17 -7.95 8.74
CA CYS A 195 1.15 -7.12 8.08
C CYS A 195 0.91 -7.69 6.67
N HIS A 196 -0.34 -8.05 6.36
CA HIS A 196 -0.69 -8.57 5.04
C HIS A 196 -0.90 -7.44 4.01
N GLY A 197 -0.74 -7.76 2.72
CA GLY A 197 -0.95 -6.78 1.65
C GLY A 197 -2.42 -6.63 1.22
N ILE A 198 -2.60 -5.92 0.12
CA ILE A 198 -3.88 -5.82 -0.60
C ILE A 198 -4.25 -7.18 -1.19
N GLY A 199 -5.51 -7.60 -1.05
CA GLY A 199 -6.00 -8.84 -1.65
C GLY A 199 -7.15 -9.47 -0.86
N VAL A 200 -7.20 -10.81 -0.79
CA VAL A 200 -8.24 -11.58 -0.08
C VAL A 200 -7.90 -11.86 1.40
N GLY A 201 -7.16 -10.96 2.04
CA GLY A 201 -6.74 -11.08 3.44
C GLY A 201 -5.65 -12.13 3.67
N LEU A 202 -5.77 -12.91 4.76
CA LEU A 202 -4.70 -13.82 5.24
C LEU A 202 -4.55 -15.13 4.45
N LEU A 203 -5.50 -15.46 3.57
CA LEU A 203 -5.53 -16.76 2.88
C LEU A 203 -4.22 -17.08 2.11
N PRO A 204 -3.64 -16.17 1.30
CA PRO A 204 -2.40 -16.45 0.57
C PRO A 204 -1.19 -16.63 1.50
N TYR A 205 -1.30 -16.13 2.73
CA TYR A 205 -0.21 -16.10 3.70
C TYR A 205 -0.27 -17.25 4.71
N LEU A 206 -1.28 -18.13 4.66
CA LEU A 206 -1.43 -19.21 5.64
C LEU A 206 -0.23 -20.18 5.66
N GLY A 207 0.40 -20.43 4.51
CA GLY A 207 1.62 -21.23 4.42
C GLY A 207 2.78 -20.56 5.18
N LEU A 208 3.05 -19.30 4.87
CA LEU A 208 4.05 -18.49 5.57
C LEU A 208 3.79 -18.42 7.08
N LEU A 209 2.54 -18.15 7.49
CA LEU A 209 2.17 -18.04 8.90
C LEU A 209 2.33 -19.37 9.65
N ARG A 210 2.04 -20.50 8.99
CA ARG A 210 2.32 -21.83 9.53
C ARG A 210 3.83 -22.01 9.74
N ASP A 211 4.64 -21.65 8.76
CA ASP A 211 6.09 -21.85 8.82
C ASP A 211 6.72 -20.94 9.89
N LEU A 212 6.23 -19.70 10.02
CA LEU A 212 6.63 -18.80 11.10
C LEU A 212 6.26 -19.38 12.48
N ALA A 213 5.04 -19.90 12.62
CA ALA A 213 4.59 -20.52 13.86
C ALA A 213 5.42 -21.76 14.22
N ALA A 214 5.74 -22.62 13.25
CA ALA A 214 6.52 -23.82 13.49
C ALA A 214 7.97 -23.52 13.88
N ASN A 215 8.59 -22.50 13.26
CA ASN A 215 10.02 -22.26 13.43
C ASN A 215 10.36 -21.22 14.51
N HIS A 216 9.40 -20.36 14.91
CA HIS A 216 9.71 -19.24 15.80
C HIS A 216 8.85 -19.17 17.07
N SER A 217 7.69 -19.83 17.12
CA SER A 217 6.78 -19.69 18.26
C SER A 217 7.35 -20.25 19.57
N ALA A 218 8.43 -21.04 19.56
CA ALA A 218 9.11 -21.47 20.78
C ALA A 218 9.79 -20.32 21.56
N SER A 219 10.23 -19.25 20.88
CA SER A 219 11.11 -18.22 21.47
C SER A 219 10.51 -16.81 21.50
N ARG A 220 9.47 -16.55 20.69
CA ARG A 220 8.84 -15.24 20.51
C ARG A 220 7.37 -15.36 20.12
N ASP A 221 6.58 -14.35 20.48
CA ASP A 221 5.21 -14.25 19.99
C ASP A 221 5.18 -13.89 18.50
N ILE A 222 4.07 -14.27 17.87
CA ILE A 222 3.71 -13.86 16.52
C ILE A 222 2.40 -13.07 16.59
N VAL A 223 2.42 -11.85 16.07
CA VAL A 223 1.29 -10.94 15.99
C VAL A 223 0.99 -10.69 14.51
N VAL A 224 -0.25 -10.92 14.09
CA VAL A 224 -0.69 -10.69 12.71
C VAL A 224 -1.76 -9.60 12.71
N ILE A 225 -1.46 -8.45 12.12
CA ILE A 225 -2.39 -7.32 12.06
C ILE A 225 -3.51 -7.63 11.09
N ARG A 226 -4.76 -7.46 11.54
CA ARG A 226 -5.94 -7.62 10.69
C ARG A 226 -6.26 -6.29 10.04
N MET A 227 -6.20 -6.24 8.71
CA MET A 227 -6.43 -5.02 7.93
C MET A 227 -7.57 -5.20 6.94
N PRO A 228 -8.83 -5.16 7.39
CA PRO A 228 -9.99 -5.53 6.55
C PRO A 228 -10.20 -4.57 5.36
N HIS A 229 -9.77 -3.32 5.50
CA HIS A 229 -9.87 -2.25 4.49
C HIS A 229 -8.99 -2.45 3.25
N VAL A 230 -7.93 -3.26 3.34
CA VAL A 230 -7.13 -3.70 2.17
C VAL A 230 -7.41 -5.14 1.78
N ALA A 231 -8.38 -5.79 2.42
CA ALA A 231 -8.59 -7.23 2.33
C ALA A 231 -9.81 -7.66 1.52
N LEU A 232 -10.42 -6.78 0.72
CA LEU A 232 -11.73 -7.03 0.07
C LEU A 232 -12.85 -7.38 1.07
N ALA A 233 -12.72 -6.92 2.32
CA ALA A 233 -13.78 -7.04 3.31
C ALA A 233 -14.78 -5.89 3.17
N ALA A 234 -16.06 -6.18 3.32
CA ALA A 234 -17.09 -5.15 3.46
C ALA A 234 -16.92 -4.46 4.82
N VAL A 235 -16.42 -3.23 4.81
CA VAL A 235 -16.24 -2.39 5.99
C VAL A 235 -16.89 -1.05 5.74
N GLU A 236 -17.67 -0.57 6.71
CA GLU A 236 -18.41 0.69 6.62
C GLU A 236 -17.51 1.91 6.85
N THR A 237 -16.45 1.77 7.66
CA THR A 237 -15.53 2.85 8.02
C THR A 237 -14.10 2.52 7.61
N VAL A 238 -13.47 3.42 6.84
CA VAL A 238 -12.06 3.33 6.49
C VAL A 238 -11.26 4.11 7.52
N VAL A 239 -10.56 3.40 8.41
CA VAL A 239 -9.65 3.99 9.40
C VAL A 239 -8.40 4.50 8.68
N SER A 240 -7.96 5.72 8.99
CA SER A 240 -6.79 6.33 8.37
C SER A 240 -5.49 5.59 8.73
N MET A 241 -4.41 5.84 7.98
CA MET A 241 -3.13 5.17 8.22
C MET A 241 -2.48 5.63 9.53
N ASP A 242 -2.60 6.91 9.86
CA ASP A 242 -2.10 7.51 11.09
C ASP A 242 -2.79 6.93 12.32
N GLU A 243 -4.10 6.73 12.24
CA GLU A 243 -4.92 6.16 13.32
C GLU A 243 -4.50 4.73 13.68
N LYS A 244 -4.20 3.89 12.68
CA LYS A 244 -3.74 2.50 12.92
C LYS A 244 -2.36 2.45 13.53
N THR A 245 -1.46 3.28 13.02
CA THR A 245 -0.06 3.31 13.46
C THR A 245 0.03 3.82 14.90
N GLY A 246 -0.68 4.91 15.22
CA GLY A 246 -0.77 5.43 16.58
C GLY A 246 -1.36 4.42 17.57
N THR A 247 -2.47 3.77 17.19
CA THR A 247 -3.11 2.74 18.02
C THR A 247 -2.22 1.53 18.28
N PHE A 248 -1.54 1.04 17.24
CA PHE A 248 -0.63 -0.11 17.35
C PHE A 248 0.55 0.22 18.27
N LEU A 249 1.21 1.36 18.04
CA LEU A 249 2.33 1.80 18.87
C LEU A 249 1.89 1.97 20.32
N GLN A 250 0.78 2.68 20.58
CA GLN A 250 0.31 2.93 21.93
C GLN A 250 -0.04 1.65 22.68
N HIS A 251 -0.67 0.66 22.02
CA HIS A 251 -0.90 -0.65 22.63
C HIS A 251 0.41 -1.42 22.87
N GLN A 252 1.36 -1.33 21.94
CA GLN A 252 2.68 -1.96 22.05
C GLN A 252 3.48 -1.43 23.26
N TYR A 253 3.45 -0.11 23.48
CA TYR A 253 4.10 0.55 24.62
C TYR A 253 3.42 0.28 25.96
N VAL A 254 2.08 0.31 26.02
CA VAL A 254 1.34 0.29 27.29
C VAL A 254 1.10 -1.13 27.82
N ASN A 255 0.81 -2.11 26.95
CA ASN A 255 0.31 -3.42 27.38
C ASN A 255 1.24 -4.59 27.08
N MET A 256 2.13 -4.46 26.09
CA MET A 256 2.98 -5.58 25.65
C MET A 256 4.45 -5.42 26.05
N GLY A 257 4.81 -4.31 26.72
CA GLY A 257 6.13 -4.11 27.31
C GLY A 257 7.28 -4.08 26.30
N PHE A 258 7.01 -3.77 25.03
CA PHE A 258 8.09 -3.65 24.04
C PHE A 258 8.69 -2.26 24.10
N VAL A 259 9.95 -2.20 24.52
CA VAL A 259 10.79 -1.01 24.30
C VAL A 259 11.29 -1.05 22.84
N PRO A 260 11.16 0.04 22.07
CA PRO A 260 11.71 0.11 20.72
C PRO A 260 13.22 -0.14 20.76
N TYR A 261 13.72 -0.88 19.78
CA TYR A 261 15.14 -1.16 19.65
C TYR A 261 15.90 0.17 19.47
N GLY A 262 16.82 0.49 20.40
CA GLY A 262 17.68 1.69 20.31
C GLY A 262 17.35 2.84 21.27
N LYS A 263 16.44 2.67 22.24
CA LYS A 263 16.34 3.59 23.38
C LYS A 263 16.58 2.83 24.69
N THR A 264 17.84 2.85 25.14
CA THR A 264 18.20 2.66 26.56
C THR A 264 17.92 3.95 27.32
#